data_AF-A0A9D9HNS9-F1
#
_entry.id   AF-A0A9D9HNS9-F1
#
_cell.length_a   1.000
_cell.length_b   1.000
_cell.length_c   1.000
_cell.angle_alpha   90.00
_cell.angle_beta   90.00
_cell.angle_gamma   90.00
#
_symmetry.space_group_name_H-M   'P 1'
#
loop_
_entity.id
_entity.type
_entity.pdbx_description
1 polymer ?
#
loop_
_entity_poly.entity_id
_entity_poly.type
_entity_poly.pdbx_seq_one_letter_code
_entity_poly.pdbx_strand_id
1 'polypeptide(L)'
;MKKLGCAALVAVLGLMIVGCASTSQKLAKKDMKNLSYENQPGGDLELINETPYDLVIFAGSIHRNNILGGIHKDGAGSVRSFDFSSFVSSKTGAFLCRAVKAEVYETKGGYVTEEDVIFAKLVTYGDNIKSSFRITGEVGGMAKLLFENASPYPVELRLNGTTGPVLTTLPPNVKEKYVYVDYNSRGYVYYPTYLMYDRNSGKMSSISAKEEEGLVSRPARENETPQTIIVPMPNSKMYGSRVAYLTVRNESGRAFIMRNDNTEIFSQNGNTMINSGETLTFEIDAKEEGSIYRAINADFRVGDASKRYVKFFEGEPTLLKAGVEYEISVFNQNGLVKAVIDNSSERVVEYDLGSQLELE
;
A
#
# COMPACT_ATOMS: atom_id res chain seq x y z
N MET A 1 46.76 47.23 -25.38
CA MET A 1 46.40 46.53 -24.13
C MET A 1 44.92 46.21 -24.14
N LYS A 2 44.51 45.07 -23.56
CA LYS A 2 43.15 44.49 -23.43
C LYS A 2 42.81 43.36 -24.42
N LYS A 3 43.17 42.12 -24.05
CA LYS A 3 42.36 40.88 -24.23
C LYS A 3 42.85 39.79 -23.27
N LEU A 4 42.72 40.01 -21.95
CA LEU A 4 42.80 38.96 -20.95
C LEU A 4 41.69 39.26 -19.93
N GLY A 5 40.61 38.49 -19.93
CA GLY A 5 39.50 38.76 -19.01
C GLY A 5 38.27 37.86 -19.12
N CYS A 6 38.07 37.12 -20.23
CA CYS A 6 36.87 36.25 -20.37
C CYS A 6 37.13 34.74 -20.25
N ALA A 7 38.37 34.27 -20.27
CA ALA A 7 38.65 32.83 -20.18
C ALA A 7 38.68 32.28 -18.74
N ALA A 8 38.98 33.12 -17.75
CA ALA A 8 39.10 32.70 -16.35
C ALA A 8 37.73 32.52 -15.66
N LEU A 9 36.69 33.24 -16.07
CA LEU A 9 35.36 33.16 -15.43
C LEU A 9 34.59 31.90 -15.84
N VAL A 10 34.75 31.43 -17.08
CA VAL A 10 34.08 30.22 -17.61
C VAL A 10 34.70 28.94 -17.01
N ALA A 11 36.02 28.93 -16.76
CA ALA A 11 36.68 27.80 -16.12
C ALA A 11 36.30 27.63 -14.63
N VAL A 12 36.05 28.74 -13.92
CA VAL A 12 35.63 28.70 -12.50
C VAL A 12 34.16 28.27 -12.35
N LEU A 13 33.28 28.62 -13.28
CA LEU A 13 31.88 28.14 -13.30
C LEU A 13 31.77 26.67 -13.73
N GLY A 14 32.60 26.20 -14.66
CA GLY A 14 32.66 24.78 -15.05
C GLY A 14 33.15 23.87 -13.93
N LEU A 15 34.10 24.32 -13.11
CA LEU A 15 34.62 23.55 -11.98
C LEU A 15 33.63 23.43 -10.81
N MET A 16 32.74 24.41 -10.59
CA MET A 16 31.70 24.29 -9.56
C MET A 16 30.58 23.30 -9.94
N ILE A 17 30.23 23.20 -11.23
CA ILE A 17 29.18 22.27 -11.69
C ILE A 17 29.67 20.81 -11.65
N VAL A 18 30.94 20.56 -12.00
CA VAL A 18 31.55 19.22 -11.91
C VAL A 18 31.82 18.82 -10.45
N GLY A 19 32.11 19.78 -9.57
CA GLY A 19 32.30 19.57 -8.14
C GLY A 19 31.03 19.06 -7.43
N CYS A 20 29.86 19.62 -7.77
CA CYS A 20 28.58 19.17 -7.20
C CYS A 20 28.19 17.77 -7.72
N ALA A 21 28.21 17.53 -9.03
CA ALA A 21 27.82 16.24 -9.60
C ALA A 21 28.72 15.06 -9.12
N SER A 22 30.03 15.29 -9.02
CA SER A 22 30.97 14.27 -8.52
C SER A 22 30.84 14.00 -7.01
N THR A 23 30.42 15.01 -6.24
CA THR A 23 30.15 14.85 -4.80
C THR A 23 28.88 14.03 -4.59
N SER A 24 27.84 14.28 -5.38
CA SER A 24 26.56 13.58 -5.24
C SER A 24 26.62 12.13 -5.70
N GLN A 25 27.35 11.84 -6.80
CA GLN A 25 27.61 10.45 -7.18
C GLN A 25 28.42 9.68 -6.11
N LYS A 26 29.34 10.34 -5.41
CA LYS A 26 30.05 9.72 -4.28
C LYS A 26 29.11 9.47 -3.09
N LEU A 27 28.19 10.39 -2.81
CA LEU A 27 27.20 10.23 -1.75
C LEU A 27 26.23 9.09 -2.07
N ALA A 28 25.71 8.99 -3.28
CA ALA A 28 24.84 7.88 -3.67
C ALA A 28 25.55 6.53 -3.64
N LYS A 29 26.79 6.45 -4.11
CA LYS A 29 27.60 5.22 -3.97
C LYS A 29 27.82 4.85 -2.51
N LYS A 30 27.98 5.84 -1.62
CA LYS A 30 28.08 5.60 -0.18
C LYS A 30 26.75 5.12 0.39
N ASP A 31 25.64 5.75 0.00
CA ASP A 31 24.30 5.38 0.43
C ASP A 31 23.96 3.96 -0.05
N MET A 32 24.23 3.62 -1.31
CA MET A 32 24.08 2.26 -1.88
C MET A 32 24.98 1.23 -1.19
N LYS A 33 26.23 1.59 -0.84
CA LYS A 33 27.12 0.69 -0.08
C LYS A 33 26.63 0.43 1.35
N ASN A 34 25.95 1.41 1.94
CA ASN A 34 25.38 1.33 3.29
C ASN A 34 23.92 0.86 3.28
N LEU A 35 23.33 0.68 2.11
CA LEU A 35 21.95 0.29 1.95
C LEU A 35 21.81 -1.15 2.46
N SER A 36 21.12 -1.31 3.59
CA SER A 36 20.84 -2.63 4.10
C SER A 36 19.81 -3.31 3.20
N TYR A 37 20.03 -4.59 2.90
CA TYR A 37 19.06 -5.52 2.27
C TYR A 37 18.57 -6.59 3.26
N GLU A 38 19.01 -6.52 4.52
CA GLU A 38 18.71 -7.48 5.58
C GLU A 38 17.48 -7.08 6.39
N ASN A 39 16.73 -8.05 6.91
CA ASN A 39 15.61 -7.75 7.80
C ASN A 39 16.04 -6.91 9.01
N GLN A 40 15.25 -5.86 9.30
CA GLN A 40 15.53 -4.98 10.43
C GLN A 40 14.84 -5.52 11.69
N PRO A 41 15.56 -5.68 12.82
CA PRO A 41 14.94 -6.00 14.10
C PRO A 41 13.89 -4.95 14.45
N GLY A 42 12.70 -5.38 14.87
CA GLY A 42 11.59 -4.46 15.16
C GLY A 42 10.87 -3.92 13.91
N GLY A 43 11.08 -4.54 12.74
CA GLY A 43 10.38 -4.11 11.53
C GLY A 43 8.88 -4.34 11.59
N ASP A 44 8.12 -3.24 11.73
CA ASP A 44 6.65 -3.24 11.74
C ASP A 44 6.04 -3.04 10.34
N LEU A 45 6.89 -2.88 9.33
CA LEU A 45 6.51 -2.84 7.91
C LEU A 45 7.15 -4.00 7.14
N GLU A 46 6.34 -4.94 6.66
CA GLU A 46 6.79 -6.04 5.78
C GLU A 46 6.46 -5.73 4.31
N LEU A 47 7.45 -5.84 3.43
CA LEU A 47 7.29 -5.70 1.99
C LEU A 47 7.65 -7.00 1.29
N ILE A 48 6.87 -7.33 0.26
CA ILE A 48 7.14 -8.39 -0.70
C ILE A 48 7.33 -7.74 -2.07
N ASN A 49 8.52 -7.88 -2.66
CA ASN A 49 8.84 -7.36 -3.99
C ASN A 49 8.70 -8.45 -5.05
N GLU A 50 7.67 -8.35 -5.89
CA GLU A 50 7.49 -9.24 -7.06
C GLU A 50 7.93 -8.58 -8.36
N THR A 51 8.56 -7.40 -8.30
CA THR A 51 9.09 -6.74 -9.49
C THR A 51 10.42 -7.36 -9.90
N PRO A 52 10.80 -7.28 -11.19
CA PRO A 52 12.10 -7.74 -11.67
C PRO A 52 13.23 -6.74 -11.39
N TYR A 53 13.08 -5.86 -10.38
CA TYR A 53 14.01 -4.80 -10.04
C TYR A 53 14.38 -4.82 -8.55
N ASP A 54 15.65 -4.54 -8.25
CA ASP A 54 16.02 -4.17 -6.88
C ASP A 54 15.49 -2.76 -6.61
N LEU A 55 14.94 -2.53 -5.42
CA LEU A 55 14.27 -1.28 -5.08
C LEU A 55 14.93 -0.61 -3.87
N VAL A 56 14.92 0.72 -3.86
CA VAL A 56 15.19 1.55 -2.68
C VAL A 56 13.84 2.03 -2.14
N ILE A 57 13.62 1.78 -0.85
CA ILE A 57 12.37 2.04 -0.16
C ILE A 57 12.53 3.28 0.73
N PHE A 58 11.54 4.17 0.67
CA PHE A 58 11.48 5.43 1.42
C PHE A 58 10.24 5.49 2.30
N ALA A 59 10.36 6.09 3.48
CA ALA A 59 9.23 6.48 4.33
C ALA A 59 8.85 7.94 4.06
N GLY A 60 7.68 8.18 3.48
CA GLY A 60 7.23 9.53 3.15
C GLY A 60 7.98 10.12 1.96
N SER A 61 8.35 11.40 2.01
CA SER A 61 9.01 12.11 0.92
C SER A 61 10.32 11.42 0.51
N ILE A 62 10.65 11.50 -0.78
CA ILE A 62 11.80 10.81 -1.37
C ILE A 62 13.09 11.61 -1.12
N HIS A 63 13.54 11.57 0.12
CA HIS A 63 14.77 12.20 0.57
C HIS A 63 15.74 11.15 1.09
N ARG A 64 17.05 11.37 0.95
CA ARG A 64 18.06 10.40 1.41
C ARG A 64 17.96 10.05 2.90
N ASN A 65 17.48 10.99 3.71
CA ASN A 65 17.29 10.80 5.15
C ASN A 65 16.05 9.96 5.48
N ASN A 66 15.23 9.62 4.48
CA ASN A 66 14.01 8.85 4.60
C ASN A 66 14.16 7.44 4.01
N ILE A 67 15.38 7.02 3.66
CA ILE A 67 15.64 5.68 3.12
C ILE A 67 15.47 4.65 4.24
N LEU A 68 14.48 3.77 4.08
CA LEU A 68 14.28 2.60 4.93
C LEU A 68 15.30 1.49 4.60
N GLY A 69 15.62 1.34 3.30
CA GLY A 69 16.65 0.42 2.83
C GLY A 69 16.36 -0.17 1.43
N GLY A 70 17.12 -1.18 1.00
CA GLY A 70 16.91 -1.88 -0.27
C GLY A 70 16.11 -3.20 -0.17
N ILE A 71 15.40 -3.60 -1.22
CA ILE A 71 14.74 -4.93 -1.29
C ILE A 71 15.07 -5.56 -2.64
N HIS A 72 15.39 -6.86 -2.63
CA HIS A 72 15.86 -7.56 -3.83
C HIS A 72 14.71 -7.97 -4.75
N LYS A 73 15.01 -8.09 -6.04
CA LYS A 73 14.16 -8.85 -6.98
C LYS A 73 14.36 -10.35 -6.77
N ASP A 74 13.28 -11.05 -6.42
CA ASP A 74 13.24 -12.51 -6.24
C ASP A 74 14.14 -13.13 -5.15
N GLY A 75 13.85 -14.38 -4.80
CA GLY A 75 14.69 -15.21 -3.93
C GLY A 75 14.69 -14.82 -2.44
N ALA A 76 15.76 -15.23 -1.74
CA ALA A 76 15.98 -14.83 -0.35
C ALA A 76 16.38 -13.35 -0.33
N GLY A 77 15.42 -12.47 0.00
CA GLY A 77 15.59 -11.01 -0.03
C GLY A 77 14.49 -10.25 -0.76
N SER A 78 13.55 -10.96 -1.41
CA SER A 78 12.33 -10.35 -1.96
C SER A 78 11.25 -10.12 -0.92
N VAL A 79 11.41 -10.64 0.30
CA VAL A 79 10.56 -10.31 1.46
C VAL A 79 11.44 -9.63 2.50
N ARG A 80 11.01 -8.46 2.99
CA ARG A 80 11.82 -7.66 3.90
C ARG A 80 10.99 -6.91 4.93
N SER A 81 11.40 -6.98 6.19
CA SER A 81 10.84 -6.18 7.29
C SER A 81 11.69 -4.92 7.54
N PHE A 82 11.02 -3.78 7.61
CA PHE A 82 11.59 -2.45 7.80
C PHE A 82 11.10 -1.84 9.11
N ASP A 83 12.05 -1.29 9.87
CA ASP A 83 11.79 -0.45 11.03
C ASP A 83 11.79 1.02 10.59
N PHE A 84 10.65 1.67 10.73
CA PHE A 84 10.47 3.08 10.41
C PHE A 84 10.38 3.97 11.67
N SER A 85 10.60 3.42 12.86
CA SER A 85 10.44 4.12 14.14
C SER A 85 11.33 5.35 14.28
N SER A 86 12.51 5.38 13.64
CA SER A 86 13.41 6.53 13.64
C SER A 86 12.96 7.68 12.73
N PHE A 87 11.97 7.45 11.87
CA PHE A 87 11.48 8.44 10.89
C PHE A 87 10.19 9.10 11.36
N VAL A 88 9.45 8.48 12.28
CA VAL A 88 8.18 8.99 12.79
C VAL A 88 8.35 9.56 14.19
N SER A 89 7.59 10.60 14.51
CA SER A 89 7.64 11.26 15.83
C SER A 89 6.36 11.06 16.65
N SER A 90 5.25 10.82 15.96
CA SER A 90 3.95 10.55 16.57
C SER A 90 3.86 9.11 17.06
N LYS A 91 2.96 8.84 18.02
CA LYS A 91 2.65 7.46 18.44
C LYS A 91 1.82 6.71 17.40
N THR A 92 0.93 7.42 16.72
CA THR A 92 0.06 6.89 15.67
C THR A 92 0.15 7.83 14.47
N GLY A 93 0.08 7.29 13.26
CA GLY A 93 0.11 8.09 12.05
C GLY A 93 0.01 7.26 10.78
N ALA A 94 0.13 7.93 9.64
CA ALA A 94 0.21 7.30 8.34
C ALA A 94 1.22 8.05 7.45
N PHE A 95 1.88 7.35 6.52
CA PHE A 95 2.77 7.94 5.52
C PHE A 95 2.72 7.11 4.23
N LEU A 96 3.08 7.69 3.08
CA LEU A 96 3.25 6.88 1.86
C LEU A 96 4.66 6.25 1.84
N CYS A 97 4.71 4.93 1.84
CA CYS A 97 5.92 4.18 1.54
C CYS A 97 6.14 4.20 0.03
N ARG A 98 7.31 4.67 -0.42
CA ARG A 98 7.64 4.84 -1.84
C ARG A 98 8.79 3.95 -2.25
N ALA A 99 8.75 3.43 -3.48
CA ALA A 99 9.81 2.62 -4.06
C ALA A 99 10.33 3.22 -5.36
N VAL A 100 11.65 3.24 -5.49
CA VAL A 100 12.39 3.65 -6.68
C VAL A 100 13.33 2.51 -7.08
N LYS A 101 13.57 2.31 -8.38
CA LYS A 101 14.57 1.34 -8.84
C LYS A 101 15.97 1.71 -8.31
N ALA A 102 16.67 0.76 -7.73
CA ALA A 102 18.02 0.98 -7.18
C ALA A 102 19.00 1.52 -8.24
N GLU A 103 18.92 0.99 -9.46
CA GLU A 103 19.72 1.46 -10.61
C GLU A 103 19.46 2.95 -10.92
N VAL A 104 18.20 3.40 -10.87
CA VAL A 104 17.83 4.80 -11.13
C VAL A 104 18.38 5.69 -10.01
N TYR A 105 18.23 5.27 -8.76
CA TYR A 105 18.78 6.00 -7.61
C TYR A 105 20.30 6.16 -7.72
N GLU A 106 21.02 5.08 -8.03
CA GLU A 106 22.47 5.11 -8.19
C GLU A 106 22.89 6.00 -9.38
N THR A 107 22.25 5.82 -10.54
CA THR A 107 22.58 6.54 -11.77
C THR A 107 22.35 8.05 -11.62
N LYS A 108 21.27 8.45 -10.94
CA LYS A 108 20.98 9.86 -10.66
C LYS A 108 21.79 10.44 -9.50
N GLY A 109 22.74 9.70 -8.93
CA GLY A 109 23.53 10.18 -7.81
C GLY A 109 22.68 10.52 -6.58
N GLY A 110 21.62 9.73 -6.35
CA GLY A 110 20.70 9.87 -5.22
C GLY A 110 19.67 10.99 -5.36
N TYR A 111 19.72 11.76 -6.46
CA TYR A 111 18.73 12.80 -6.78
C TYR A 111 17.55 12.21 -7.54
N VAL A 112 16.70 11.51 -6.81
CA VAL A 112 15.44 11.00 -7.31
C VAL A 112 14.31 11.96 -6.96
N THR A 113 13.28 12.01 -7.82
CA THR A 113 12.08 12.84 -7.62
C THR A 113 10.82 11.98 -7.62
N GLU A 114 9.65 12.58 -7.41
CA GLU A 114 8.37 11.89 -7.53
C GLU A 114 8.14 11.22 -8.89
N GLU A 115 8.82 11.67 -9.95
CA GLU A 115 8.75 11.04 -11.28
C GLU A 115 9.48 9.68 -11.32
N ASP A 116 10.43 9.45 -10.39
CA ASP A 116 11.20 8.20 -10.30
C ASP A 116 10.51 7.12 -9.47
N VAL A 117 9.42 7.48 -8.76
CA VAL A 117 8.65 6.53 -7.95
C VAL A 117 7.85 5.63 -8.85
N ILE A 118 8.17 4.34 -8.82
CA ILE A 118 7.42 3.33 -9.56
C ILE A 118 6.24 2.80 -8.75
N PHE A 119 6.33 2.82 -7.42
CA PHE A 119 5.30 2.29 -6.53
C PHE A 119 5.16 3.15 -5.28
N ALA A 120 3.93 3.36 -4.81
CA ALA A 120 3.65 3.91 -3.51
C ALA A 120 2.51 3.14 -2.83
N LYS A 121 2.55 3.05 -1.50
CA LYS A 121 1.44 2.52 -0.69
C LYS A 121 1.34 3.22 0.65
N LEU A 122 0.11 3.44 1.11
CA LEU A 122 -0.13 3.98 2.45
C LEU A 122 0.28 2.97 3.52
N VAL A 123 1.10 3.41 4.46
CA VAL A 123 1.47 2.69 5.68
C VAL A 123 0.82 3.40 6.85
N THR A 124 0.12 2.65 7.70
CA THR A 124 -0.37 3.15 8.99
C THR A 124 0.45 2.54 10.11
N TYR A 125 0.59 3.28 11.20
CA TYR A 125 1.34 2.84 12.37
C TYR A 125 0.69 3.32 13.66
N GLY A 126 0.94 2.60 14.74
CA GLY A 126 0.30 2.80 16.04
C GLY A 126 0.56 1.63 16.97
N ASP A 127 -0.05 1.67 18.16
CA ASP A 127 0.09 0.61 19.15
C ASP A 127 -0.37 -0.75 18.57
N ASN A 128 0.57 -1.68 18.40
CA ASN A 128 0.36 -3.01 17.83
C ASN A 128 -0.14 -3.02 16.37
N ILE A 129 0.07 -1.95 15.60
CA ILE A 129 -0.26 -1.92 14.17
C ILE A 129 0.98 -2.32 13.38
N LYS A 130 0.84 -3.41 12.61
CA LYS A 130 1.84 -3.83 11.62
C LYS A 130 1.25 -3.76 10.22
N SER A 131 2.02 -3.26 9.28
CA SER A 131 1.65 -3.18 7.87
C SER A 131 2.42 -4.22 7.07
N SER A 132 1.74 -4.96 6.20
CA SER A 132 2.37 -5.86 5.24
C SER A 132 1.78 -5.60 3.86
N PHE A 133 2.60 -5.55 2.80
CA PHE A 133 2.07 -5.48 1.45
C PHE A 133 3.05 -5.99 0.39
N ARG A 134 2.49 -6.15 -0.80
CA ARG A 134 3.17 -6.66 -1.98
C ARG A 134 3.24 -5.59 -3.06
N ILE A 135 4.42 -5.43 -3.65
CA ILE A 135 4.65 -4.65 -4.86
C ILE A 135 4.46 -5.61 -6.02
N THR A 136 3.38 -5.40 -6.78
CA THR A 136 2.96 -6.30 -7.86
C THR A 136 3.94 -6.25 -9.05
N GLY A 137 4.13 -7.39 -9.71
CA GLY A 137 5.15 -7.55 -10.76
C GLY A 137 4.94 -6.69 -12.00
N GLU A 138 3.71 -6.18 -12.23
CA GLU A 138 3.38 -5.31 -13.35
C GLU A 138 4.02 -3.92 -13.25
N VAL A 139 4.54 -3.53 -12.09
CA VAL A 139 5.05 -2.19 -11.81
C VAL A 139 6.51 -2.03 -12.22
N GLY A 140 6.84 -0.84 -12.72
CA GLY A 140 8.20 -0.45 -13.08
C GLY A 140 8.57 -0.78 -14.53
N GLY A 141 7.63 -1.24 -15.37
CA GLY A 141 7.87 -1.44 -16.79
C GLY A 141 8.15 -0.13 -17.57
N MET A 142 8.29 -0.23 -18.89
CA MET A 142 8.62 0.92 -19.75
C MET A 142 7.38 1.67 -20.28
N ALA A 143 6.19 1.09 -20.14
CA ALA A 143 4.96 1.73 -20.58
C ALA A 143 4.41 2.63 -19.47
N LYS A 144 3.69 3.69 -19.82
CA LYS A 144 3.26 4.73 -18.88
C LYS A 144 1.74 4.91 -18.90
N LEU A 145 1.18 5.01 -17.71
CA LEU A 145 -0.18 5.52 -17.45
C LEU A 145 -0.05 6.91 -16.83
N LEU A 146 -1.04 7.77 -17.06
CA LEU A 146 -1.08 9.11 -16.48
C LEU A 146 -2.35 9.25 -15.64
N PHE A 147 -2.18 9.54 -14.36
CA PHE A 147 -3.27 9.66 -13.40
C PHE A 147 -3.32 11.06 -12.79
N GLU A 148 -4.53 11.48 -12.44
CA GLU A 148 -4.80 12.60 -11.55
C GLU A 148 -5.66 12.12 -10.38
N ASN A 149 -5.33 12.56 -9.17
CA ASN A 149 -6.19 12.39 -8.01
C ASN A 149 -6.79 13.76 -7.69
N ALA A 150 -8.08 13.94 -8.02
CA ALA A 150 -8.79 15.18 -7.73
C ALA A 150 -9.30 15.24 -6.27
N SER A 151 -9.04 14.21 -5.46
CA SER A 151 -9.50 14.11 -4.08
C SER A 151 -8.41 14.49 -3.06
N PRO A 152 -8.79 14.92 -1.86
CA PRO A 152 -7.87 15.20 -0.75
C PRO A 152 -7.39 13.93 -0.04
N TYR A 153 -7.76 12.75 -0.53
CA TYR A 153 -7.43 11.46 0.08
C TYR A 153 -6.39 10.72 -0.74
N PRO A 154 -5.48 9.94 -0.13
CA PRO A 154 -4.71 8.95 -0.86
C PRO A 154 -5.65 7.98 -1.57
N VAL A 155 -5.34 7.61 -2.81
CA VAL A 155 -6.16 6.67 -3.60
C VAL A 155 -5.33 5.47 -4.01
N GLU A 156 -5.71 4.29 -3.55
CA GLU A 156 -5.21 3.03 -4.11
C GLU A 156 -5.84 2.76 -5.47
N LEU A 157 -4.99 2.46 -6.45
CA LEU A 157 -5.42 1.92 -7.74
C LEU A 157 -5.32 0.40 -7.67
N ARG A 158 -6.44 -0.30 -7.44
CA ARG A 158 -6.47 -1.77 -7.33
C ARG A 158 -6.77 -2.42 -8.68
N LEU A 159 -6.03 -3.47 -9.04
CA LEU A 159 -6.20 -4.21 -10.28
C LEU A 159 -7.28 -5.29 -10.14
N ASN A 160 -8.10 -5.48 -11.18
CA ASN A 160 -9.02 -6.62 -11.31
C ASN A 160 -10.06 -6.80 -10.18
N GLY A 161 -10.35 -5.76 -9.42
CA GLY A 161 -11.44 -5.74 -8.44
C GLY A 161 -11.16 -4.78 -7.28
N THR A 162 -12.18 -4.53 -6.46
CA THR A 162 -12.09 -3.69 -5.26
C THR A 162 -11.23 -4.31 -4.16
N THR A 163 -10.96 -5.62 -4.21
CA THR A 163 -10.10 -6.36 -3.27
C THR A 163 -8.83 -6.91 -3.93
N GLY A 164 -8.56 -6.52 -5.18
CA GLY A 164 -7.41 -7.01 -5.95
C GLY A 164 -6.08 -6.34 -5.58
N PRO A 165 -4.97 -6.77 -6.21
CA PRO A 165 -3.63 -6.24 -5.94
C PRO A 165 -3.55 -4.73 -6.15
N VAL A 166 -2.83 -4.03 -5.28
CA VAL A 166 -2.58 -2.59 -5.43
C VAL A 166 -1.52 -2.37 -6.50
N LEU A 167 -1.84 -1.62 -7.54
CA LEU A 167 -0.88 -1.16 -8.54
C LEU A 167 0.02 -0.07 -7.96
N THR A 168 -0.58 0.95 -7.34
CA THR A 168 0.09 2.04 -6.62
C THR A 168 -0.94 2.87 -5.86
N THR A 169 -0.47 3.78 -5.01
CA THR A 169 -1.29 4.77 -4.30
C THR A 169 -0.96 6.16 -4.80
N LEU A 170 -1.98 6.88 -5.27
CA LEU A 170 -1.86 8.27 -5.69
C LEU A 170 -1.88 9.18 -4.45
N PRO A 171 -0.93 10.12 -4.32
CA PRO A 171 -0.99 11.15 -3.29
C PRO A 171 -2.26 12.02 -3.41
N PRO A 172 -2.71 12.64 -2.31
CA PRO A 172 -3.79 13.64 -2.34
C PRO A 172 -3.54 14.76 -3.35
N ASN A 173 -4.58 15.18 -4.07
CA ASN A 173 -4.57 16.31 -5.00
C ASN A 173 -3.44 16.29 -6.07
N VAL A 174 -2.89 15.11 -6.38
CA VAL A 174 -1.79 15.01 -7.34
C VAL A 174 -2.30 15.24 -8.76
N LYS A 175 -1.58 16.08 -9.51
CA LYS A 175 -1.76 16.28 -10.94
C LYS A 175 -0.65 15.57 -11.69
N GLU A 176 -0.99 15.00 -12.85
CA GLU A 176 -0.03 14.44 -13.79
C GLU A 176 0.94 13.40 -13.19
N LYS A 177 0.43 12.43 -12.42
CA LYS A 177 1.25 11.34 -11.89
C LYS A 177 1.43 10.25 -12.94
N TYR A 178 2.66 10.06 -13.40
CA TYR A 178 3.03 8.90 -14.21
C TYR A 178 3.13 7.64 -13.35
N VAL A 179 2.56 6.56 -13.84
CA VAL A 179 2.70 5.22 -13.27
C VAL A 179 3.27 4.31 -14.36
N TYR A 180 4.44 3.75 -14.08
CA TYR A 180 5.19 2.93 -15.02
C TYR A 180 4.82 1.47 -14.83
N VAL A 181 4.42 0.82 -15.92
CA VAL A 181 3.91 -0.55 -15.92
C VAL A 181 4.37 -1.32 -17.14
N ASP A 182 4.25 -2.64 -17.09
CA ASP A 182 4.41 -3.48 -18.26
C ASP A 182 3.34 -3.21 -19.33
N TYR A 183 3.73 -3.36 -20.60
CA TYR A 183 2.80 -3.12 -21.69
C TYR A 183 1.78 -4.26 -21.78
N ASN A 184 0.51 -3.93 -21.54
CA ASN A 184 -0.61 -4.83 -21.79
C ASN A 184 -1.45 -4.30 -22.96
N SER A 185 -1.50 -5.05 -24.06
CA SER A 185 -2.26 -4.66 -25.26
C SER A 185 -3.77 -4.59 -25.04
N ARG A 186 -4.29 -5.31 -24.03
CA ARG A 186 -5.70 -5.29 -23.59
C ARG A 186 -5.99 -4.18 -22.57
N GLY A 187 -4.96 -3.51 -22.08
CA GLY A 187 -5.05 -2.52 -21.01
C GLY A 187 -5.30 -3.14 -19.63
N TYR A 188 -5.31 -2.28 -18.63
CA TYR A 188 -5.61 -2.63 -17.24
C TYR A 188 -6.99 -2.11 -16.86
N VAL A 189 -7.66 -2.84 -15.97
CA VAL A 189 -8.87 -2.40 -15.28
C VAL A 189 -8.48 -2.08 -13.85
N TYR A 190 -8.80 -0.87 -13.41
CA TYR A 190 -8.44 -0.37 -12.09
C TYR A 190 -9.66 0.18 -11.36
N TYR A 191 -9.65 -0.07 -10.05
CA TYR A 191 -10.71 0.30 -9.12
C TYR A 191 -10.11 1.26 -8.09
N PRO A 192 -10.48 2.54 -8.14
CA PRO A 192 -10.05 3.51 -7.14
C PRO A 192 -10.62 3.17 -5.77
N THR A 193 -9.75 3.14 -4.76
CA THR A 193 -10.11 3.01 -3.35
C THR A 193 -9.52 4.18 -2.57
N TYR A 194 -10.38 5.08 -2.10
CA TYR A 194 -10.01 6.23 -1.29
C TYR A 194 -9.70 5.75 0.12
N LEU A 195 -8.54 6.12 0.65
CA LEU A 195 -8.09 5.77 2.00
C LEU A 195 -8.26 6.98 2.92
N MET A 196 -8.85 6.76 4.08
CA MET A 196 -9.05 7.79 5.10
C MET A 196 -8.45 7.29 6.41
N TYR A 197 -7.46 7.99 6.91
CA TYR A 197 -6.83 7.69 8.18
C TYR A 197 -7.33 8.65 9.25
N ASP A 198 -7.93 8.11 10.31
CA ASP A 198 -8.31 8.88 11.49
C ASP A 198 -7.16 8.89 12.50
N ARG A 199 -6.51 10.05 12.66
CA ARG A 199 -5.39 10.26 13.59
C ARG A 199 -5.78 9.98 15.05
N ASN A 200 -7.03 10.21 15.45
CA ASN A 200 -7.47 10.07 16.84
C ASN A 200 -7.64 8.61 17.23
N SER A 201 -8.24 7.81 16.35
CA SER A 201 -8.46 6.38 16.59
C SER A 201 -7.32 5.49 16.08
N GLY A 202 -6.46 6.02 15.20
CA GLY A 202 -5.46 5.22 14.48
C GLY A 202 -6.06 4.28 13.43
N LYS A 203 -7.38 4.38 13.18
CA LYS A 203 -8.08 3.49 12.25
C LYS A 203 -7.97 4.00 10.82
N MET A 204 -7.78 3.06 9.89
CA MET A 204 -7.96 3.30 8.47
C MET A 204 -9.38 2.92 8.06
N SER A 205 -10.01 3.78 7.27
CA SER A 205 -11.25 3.53 6.56
C SER A 205 -10.99 3.63 5.07
N SER A 206 -11.82 2.97 4.28
CA SER A 206 -11.71 3.00 2.83
C SER A 206 -13.09 3.22 2.20
N ILE A 207 -13.12 3.81 1.01
CA ILE A 207 -14.27 3.82 0.13
C ILE A 207 -13.78 3.33 -1.22
N SER A 208 -14.38 2.26 -1.73
CA SER A 208 -14.05 1.73 -3.06
C SER A 208 -15.14 2.09 -4.07
N ALA A 209 -14.73 2.32 -5.32
CA ALA A 209 -15.65 2.50 -6.44
C ALA A 209 -16.50 1.25 -6.71
N LYS A 210 -17.65 1.42 -7.39
CA LYS A 210 -18.51 0.31 -7.83
C LYS A 210 -17.86 -0.49 -8.98
N GLU A 211 -18.36 -1.70 -9.31
CA GLU A 211 -17.75 -2.52 -10.40
C GLU A 211 -17.83 -1.80 -11.74
N GLU A 212 -19.02 -1.24 -11.97
CA GLU A 212 -19.39 -0.49 -13.17
C GLU A 212 -18.66 0.84 -13.29
N GLU A 213 -18.02 1.30 -12.21
CA GLU A 213 -17.17 2.49 -12.17
C GLU A 213 -15.68 2.14 -12.36
N GLY A 214 -15.38 0.86 -12.63
CA GLY A 214 -14.06 0.41 -13.02
C GLY A 214 -13.54 1.23 -14.19
N LEU A 215 -12.34 1.77 -14.01
CA LEU A 215 -11.72 2.60 -15.01
C LEU A 215 -10.76 1.72 -15.84
N VAL A 216 -10.70 1.97 -17.15
CA VAL A 216 -9.93 1.15 -18.08
C VAL A 216 -9.01 2.03 -18.90
N SER A 217 -7.75 1.62 -19.01
CA SER A 217 -6.80 2.30 -19.88
C SER A 217 -5.68 1.36 -20.30
N ARG A 218 -5.17 1.62 -21.50
CA ARG A 218 -3.99 0.95 -22.03
C ARG A 218 -2.78 1.82 -21.76
N PRO A 219 -1.68 1.26 -21.21
CA PRO A 219 -0.47 2.04 -21.01
C PRO A 219 0.11 2.47 -22.36
N ALA A 220 0.52 3.73 -22.44
CA ALA A 220 1.21 4.29 -23.60
C ALA A 220 2.64 3.73 -23.65
N ARG A 221 3.10 3.39 -24.84
CA ARG A 221 4.52 3.07 -25.06
C ARG A 221 5.38 4.33 -24.91
N GLU A 222 6.70 4.16 -24.87
CA GLU A 222 7.67 5.23 -24.59
C GLU A 222 7.44 6.51 -25.42
N ASN A 223 7.12 6.34 -26.71
CA ASN A 223 6.88 7.43 -27.68
C ASN A 223 5.41 7.84 -27.85
N GLU A 224 4.49 7.27 -27.06
CA GLU A 224 3.07 7.59 -27.09
C GLU A 224 2.72 8.56 -25.96
N THR A 225 1.68 9.38 -26.18
CA THR A 225 1.09 10.21 -25.12
C THR A 225 0.05 9.37 -24.39
N PRO A 226 0.17 9.18 -23.06
CA PRO A 226 -0.84 8.48 -22.29
C PRO A 226 -2.14 9.28 -22.22
N GLN A 227 -3.24 8.55 -22.16
CA GLN A 227 -4.52 9.15 -21.75
C GLN A 227 -4.44 9.53 -20.27
N THR A 228 -4.85 10.74 -19.93
CA THR A 228 -5.05 11.16 -18.54
C THR A 228 -6.30 10.47 -17.97
N ILE A 229 -6.11 9.82 -16.83
CA ILE A 229 -7.16 9.15 -16.08
C ILE A 229 -7.38 9.97 -14.81
N ILE A 230 -8.56 10.55 -14.68
CA ILE A 230 -8.90 11.38 -13.54
C ILE A 230 -9.69 10.53 -12.54
N VAL A 231 -9.13 10.36 -11.34
CA VAL A 231 -9.87 9.86 -10.19
C VAL A 231 -10.61 11.06 -9.56
N PRO A 232 -11.96 11.09 -9.62
CA PRO A 232 -12.74 12.23 -9.14
C PRO A 232 -12.78 12.32 -7.61
N MET A 233 -13.34 13.41 -7.09
CA MET A 233 -13.74 13.48 -5.68
C MET A 233 -14.77 12.39 -5.35
N PRO A 234 -14.66 11.69 -4.20
CA PRO A 234 -15.74 10.82 -3.72
C PRO A 234 -17.01 11.67 -3.54
N ASN A 235 -18.11 11.28 -4.18
CA ASN A 235 -19.42 11.95 -4.06
C ASN A 235 -20.45 10.97 -3.49
N SER A 236 -21.61 11.46 -3.01
CA SER A 236 -22.69 10.66 -2.37
C SER A 236 -23.15 9.42 -3.14
N LYS A 237 -22.88 9.33 -4.45
CA LYS A 237 -23.23 8.19 -5.31
C LYS A 237 -22.10 7.17 -5.49
N MET A 238 -20.84 7.56 -5.27
CA MET A 238 -19.70 6.64 -5.12
C MET A 238 -19.69 5.92 -3.77
N TYR A 239 -20.64 6.23 -2.87
CA TYR A 239 -20.92 5.47 -1.65
C TYR A 239 -21.69 4.21 -2.05
N GLY A 240 -20.96 3.26 -2.62
CA GLY A 240 -21.36 1.87 -2.63
C GLY A 240 -20.12 1.10 -2.26
N SER A 241 -19.82 1.07 -0.96
CA SER A 241 -18.74 0.23 -0.46
C SER A 241 -19.03 -1.19 -0.90
N ARG A 242 -18.42 -1.67 -1.97
CA ARG A 242 -18.58 -3.05 -2.43
C ARG A 242 -17.99 -4.06 -1.49
N VAL A 243 -17.56 -3.64 -0.31
CA VAL A 243 -17.07 -4.51 0.71
C VAL A 243 -17.94 -4.38 1.96
N ALA A 244 -18.17 -5.52 2.60
CA ALA A 244 -18.48 -5.57 4.01
C ALA A 244 -17.17 -5.52 4.79
N TYR A 245 -17.16 -4.81 5.92
CA TYR A 245 -15.99 -4.72 6.78
C TYR A 245 -16.14 -5.69 7.94
N LEU A 246 -15.18 -6.59 8.09
CA LEU A 246 -15.15 -7.55 9.19
C LEU A 246 -14.06 -7.11 10.15
N THR A 247 -14.44 -6.41 11.22
CA THR A 247 -13.50 -6.02 12.29
C THR A 247 -13.45 -7.15 13.30
N VAL A 248 -12.41 -7.98 13.17
CA VAL A 248 -12.26 -9.24 13.90
C VAL A 248 -11.33 -9.04 15.09
N ARG A 249 -11.82 -9.28 16.30
CA ARG A 249 -11.05 -9.35 17.54
C ARG A 249 -10.75 -10.81 17.87
N ASN A 250 -9.48 -11.19 17.86
CA ASN A 250 -9.06 -12.56 18.12
C ASN A 250 -8.66 -12.76 19.59
N GLU A 251 -9.53 -13.36 20.38
CA GLU A 251 -9.32 -13.75 21.77
C GLU A 251 -9.26 -15.28 21.94
N SER A 252 -9.03 -16.02 20.85
CA SER A 252 -9.06 -17.49 20.85
C SER A 252 -7.87 -18.15 21.53
N GLY A 253 -6.84 -17.37 21.88
CA GLY A 253 -5.56 -17.86 22.42
C GLY A 253 -4.60 -18.38 21.34
N ARG A 254 -4.96 -18.29 20.05
CA ARG A 254 -4.18 -18.80 18.92
C ARG A 254 -4.28 -17.87 17.70
N ALA A 255 -3.23 -17.78 16.91
CA ALA A 255 -3.27 -17.07 15.63
C ALA A 255 -3.98 -17.91 14.55
N PHE A 256 -4.65 -17.24 13.60
CA PHE A 256 -5.27 -17.90 12.45
C PHE A 256 -5.22 -17.04 11.19
N ILE A 257 -5.32 -17.69 10.03
CA ILE A 257 -5.48 -17.02 8.72
C ILE A 257 -6.98 -16.89 8.42
N MET A 258 -7.39 -15.69 8.02
CA MET A 258 -8.76 -15.43 7.59
C MET A 258 -8.97 -15.92 6.15
N ARG A 259 -10.00 -16.73 5.90
CA ARG A 259 -10.31 -17.24 4.55
C ARG A 259 -11.79 -17.10 4.20
N ASN A 260 -12.05 -16.92 2.91
CA ASN A 260 -13.34 -17.23 2.28
C ASN A 260 -13.15 -18.47 1.41
N ASP A 261 -13.76 -19.57 1.82
CA ASP A 261 -13.47 -20.91 1.29
C ASP A 261 -11.97 -21.19 1.37
N ASN A 262 -11.30 -21.34 0.22
CA ASN A 262 -9.86 -21.61 0.13
C ASN A 262 -9.02 -20.34 -0.07
N THR A 263 -9.64 -19.19 -0.30
CA THR A 263 -8.96 -17.93 -0.61
C THR A 263 -8.66 -17.16 0.68
N GLU A 264 -7.41 -16.72 0.86
CA GLU A 264 -7.03 -15.85 1.98
C GLU A 264 -7.63 -14.46 1.81
N ILE A 265 -8.15 -13.90 2.91
CA ILE A 265 -8.64 -12.53 2.94
C ILE A 265 -7.58 -11.67 3.60
N PHE A 266 -7.18 -10.61 2.91
CA PHE A 266 -6.23 -9.63 3.44
C PHE A 266 -6.96 -8.62 4.31
N SER A 267 -6.38 -8.27 5.46
CA SER A 267 -6.81 -7.12 6.25
C SER A 267 -6.47 -5.82 5.52
N GLN A 268 -7.03 -4.69 5.99
CA GLN A 268 -6.75 -3.36 5.42
C GLN A 268 -5.26 -2.99 5.48
N ASN A 269 -4.54 -3.49 6.49
CA ASN A 269 -3.09 -3.33 6.63
C ASN A 269 -2.29 -4.46 5.96
N GLY A 270 -2.96 -5.34 5.22
CA GLY A 270 -2.39 -6.38 4.35
C GLY A 270 -1.90 -7.66 5.03
N ASN A 271 -2.20 -7.86 6.32
CA ASN A 271 -1.98 -9.14 6.98
C ASN A 271 -3.13 -10.11 6.67
N THR A 272 -2.82 -11.37 6.35
CA THR A 272 -3.83 -12.46 6.26
C THR A 272 -4.00 -13.22 7.56
N MET A 273 -2.98 -13.21 8.42
CA MET A 273 -3.00 -13.83 9.74
C MET A 273 -3.30 -12.79 10.82
N ILE A 274 -4.12 -13.17 11.80
CA ILE A 274 -4.43 -12.38 13.00
C ILE A 274 -3.94 -13.11 14.25
N ASN A 275 -3.14 -12.44 15.08
CA ASN A 275 -2.62 -12.99 16.32
C ASN A 275 -3.67 -12.98 17.45
N SER A 276 -3.43 -13.77 18.50
CA SER A 276 -4.25 -13.67 19.71
C SER A 276 -4.00 -12.32 20.40
N GLY A 277 -5.06 -11.65 20.81
CA GLY A 277 -5.05 -10.29 21.36
C GLY A 277 -5.09 -9.19 20.30
N GLU A 278 -5.08 -9.53 19.01
CA GLU A 278 -5.07 -8.56 17.92
C GLU A 278 -6.48 -8.27 17.40
N THR A 279 -6.67 -7.07 16.85
CA THR A 279 -7.89 -6.68 16.12
C THR A 279 -7.50 -6.20 14.74
N LEU A 280 -8.07 -6.82 13.70
CA LEU A 280 -7.85 -6.44 12.31
C LEU A 280 -9.18 -6.28 11.58
N THR A 281 -9.24 -5.30 10.69
CA THR A 281 -10.38 -5.10 9.79
C THR A 281 -10.07 -5.73 8.44
N PHE A 282 -10.93 -6.63 7.99
CA PHE A 282 -10.87 -7.29 6.69
C PHE A 282 -11.94 -6.74 5.76
N GLU A 283 -11.64 -6.69 4.47
CA GLU A 283 -12.58 -6.28 3.42
C GLU A 283 -12.98 -7.52 2.63
N ILE A 284 -14.29 -7.78 2.53
CA ILE A 284 -14.83 -8.87 1.71
C ILE A 284 -15.88 -8.31 0.77
N ASP A 285 -15.87 -8.72 -0.49
CA ASP A 285 -16.82 -8.20 -1.48
C ASP A 285 -18.28 -8.41 -1.02
N ALA A 286 -19.17 -7.49 -1.32
CA ALA A 286 -20.56 -7.53 -0.92
C ALA A 286 -21.37 -6.59 -1.83
N LYS A 287 -22.68 -6.83 -1.87
CA LYS A 287 -23.64 -5.97 -2.58
C LYS A 287 -24.47 -5.16 -1.59
N GLU A 288 -25.09 -4.09 -2.07
CA GLU A 288 -26.00 -3.25 -1.26
C GLU A 288 -27.17 -4.08 -0.71
N GLU A 289 -27.75 -4.95 -1.54
CA GLU A 289 -28.78 -5.92 -1.14
C GLU A 289 -28.24 -7.05 -0.23
N GLY A 290 -26.92 -7.18 -0.14
CA GLY A 290 -26.20 -8.19 0.61
C GLY A 290 -25.68 -9.35 -0.25
N SER A 291 -24.67 -10.04 0.27
CA SER A 291 -24.09 -11.24 -0.31
C SER A 291 -24.03 -12.34 0.74
N ILE A 292 -24.43 -13.55 0.35
CA ILE A 292 -24.50 -14.70 1.26
C ILE A 292 -23.16 -15.42 1.26
N TYR A 293 -22.55 -15.47 2.44
CA TYR A 293 -21.29 -16.15 2.68
C TYR A 293 -21.50 -17.43 3.47
N ARG A 294 -20.96 -18.55 2.96
CA ARG A 294 -21.09 -19.89 3.58
C ARG A 294 -19.76 -20.44 4.12
N ALA A 295 -18.66 -19.78 3.81
CA ALA A 295 -17.33 -20.33 3.99
C ALA A 295 -16.33 -19.30 4.54
N ILE A 296 -16.79 -18.32 5.31
CA ILE A 296 -15.89 -17.47 6.08
C ILE A 296 -15.32 -18.34 7.21
N ASN A 297 -13.99 -18.47 7.28
CA ASN A 297 -13.35 -19.39 8.20
C ASN A 297 -12.00 -18.90 8.74
N ALA A 298 -11.67 -19.37 9.94
CA ALA A 298 -10.33 -19.28 10.53
C ALA A 298 -9.55 -20.56 10.27
N ASP A 299 -8.39 -20.42 9.63
CA ASP A 299 -7.40 -21.48 9.41
C ASP A 299 -6.26 -21.34 10.45
N PHE A 300 -6.27 -22.17 11.49
CA PHE A 300 -5.27 -22.18 12.57
C PHE A 300 -3.94 -22.84 12.19
N ARG A 301 -3.78 -23.29 10.93
CA ARG A 301 -2.58 -23.93 10.33
C ARG A 301 -2.09 -25.24 10.94
N VAL A 302 -2.32 -25.47 12.23
CA VAL A 302 -1.81 -26.60 13.02
C VAL A 302 -2.95 -27.28 13.77
N GLY A 303 -2.91 -28.61 13.79
CA GLY A 303 -3.91 -29.49 14.42
C GLY A 303 -4.64 -30.34 13.40
N ASP A 304 -5.51 -31.23 13.89
CA ASP A 304 -6.38 -32.06 13.05
C ASP A 304 -7.17 -31.18 12.07
N ALA A 305 -7.41 -31.64 10.84
CA ALA A 305 -8.12 -30.87 9.82
C ALA A 305 -9.49 -30.33 10.31
N SER A 306 -10.18 -31.11 11.14
CA SER A 306 -11.46 -30.74 11.77
C SER A 306 -11.36 -29.66 12.86
N LYS A 307 -10.16 -29.41 13.40
CA LYS A 307 -9.86 -28.37 14.40
C LYS A 307 -9.06 -27.20 13.83
N ARG A 308 -8.44 -27.41 12.67
CA ARG A 308 -7.66 -26.42 11.93
C ARG A 308 -8.57 -25.40 11.25
N TYR A 309 -9.64 -25.86 10.62
CA TYR A 309 -10.59 -25.02 9.90
C TYR A 309 -11.86 -24.81 10.72
N VAL A 310 -11.97 -23.64 11.33
CA VAL A 310 -13.16 -23.27 12.10
C VAL A 310 -14.01 -22.34 11.25
N LYS A 311 -15.19 -22.83 10.85
CA LYS A 311 -16.16 -22.00 10.14
C LYS A 311 -16.71 -20.94 11.08
N PHE A 312 -16.68 -19.69 10.64
CA PHE A 312 -17.36 -18.63 11.37
C PHE A 312 -18.86 -18.87 11.31
N PHE A 313 -19.56 -18.38 12.34
CA PHE A 313 -21.02 -18.46 12.45
C PHE A 313 -21.52 -19.91 12.35
N GLU A 314 -20.73 -20.86 12.86
CA GLU A 314 -21.02 -22.31 12.84
C GLU A 314 -21.24 -22.88 11.41
N GLY A 315 -20.77 -22.16 10.38
CA GLY A 315 -20.96 -22.51 8.97
C GLY A 315 -22.33 -22.12 8.42
N GLU A 316 -23.15 -21.39 9.19
CA GLU A 316 -24.43 -20.88 8.73
C GLU A 316 -24.24 -19.80 7.67
N PRO A 317 -25.08 -19.79 6.61
CA PRO A 317 -25.05 -18.75 5.60
C PRO A 317 -25.30 -17.38 6.24
N THR A 318 -24.32 -16.49 6.12
CA THR A 318 -24.39 -15.15 6.72
C THR A 318 -24.54 -14.11 5.62
N LEU A 319 -25.55 -13.24 5.73
CA LEU A 319 -25.77 -12.14 4.81
C LEU A 319 -24.92 -10.94 5.23
N LEU A 320 -23.92 -10.59 4.41
CA LEU A 320 -23.07 -9.43 4.62
C LEU A 320 -23.39 -8.35 3.59
N LYS A 321 -23.55 -7.12 4.03
CA LYS A 321 -23.91 -5.98 3.18
C LYS A 321 -22.73 -5.05 2.93
N ALA A 322 -22.68 -4.56 1.70
CA ALA A 322 -21.85 -3.45 1.30
C ALA A 322 -21.99 -2.26 2.28
N GLY A 323 -20.86 -1.74 2.77
CA GLY A 323 -20.83 -0.53 3.61
C GLY A 323 -21.21 -0.74 5.07
N VAL A 324 -21.44 -1.99 5.49
CA VAL A 324 -21.68 -2.34 6.89
C VAL A 324 -20.39 -2.84 7.51
N GLU A 325 -20.07 -2.34 8.71
CA GLU A 325 -19.04 -2.89 9.58
C GLU A 325 -19.68 -3.91 10.54
N TYR A 326 -19.09 -5.10 10.58
CA TYR A 326 -19.45 -6.20 11.46
C TYR A 326 -18.30 -6.40 12.44
N GLU A 327 -18.56 -6.10 13.71
CA GLU A 327 -17.61 -6.35 14.80
C GLU A 327 -17.76 -7.80 15.23
N ILE A 328 -16.68 -8.58 15.11
CA ILE A 328 -16.67 -10.02 15.32
C ILE A 328 -15.69 -10.39 16.42
N SER A 329 -16.17 -11.06 17.47
CA SER A 329 -15.31 -11.68 18.47
C SER A 329 -15.07 -13.14 18.15
N VAL A 330 -13.79 -13.54 18.13
CA VAL A 330 -13.37 -14.94 17.99
C VAL A 330 -12.72 -15.39 19.29
N PHE A 331 -13.32 -16.34 19.99
CA PHE A 331 -12.89 -16.73 21.34
C PHE A 331 -13.00 -18.23 21.56
N ASN A 332 -12.31 -18.73 22.58
CA ASN A 332 -12.40 -20.13 22.99
C ASN A 332 -13.48 -20.30 24.07
N GLN A 333 -14.48 -21.13 23.80
CA GLN A 333 -15.51 -21.52 24.76
C GLN A 333 -15.46 -23.04 24.96
N ASN A 334 -15.04 -23.48 26.15
CA ASN A 334 -14.96 -24.89 26.53
C ASN A 334 -14.13 -25.76 25.55
N GLY A 335 -13.03 -25.22 25.04
CA GLY A 335 -12.15 -25.92 24.10
C GLY A 335 -12.57 -25.82 22.64
N LEU A 336 -13.70 -25.15 22.34
CA LEU A 336 -14.18 -24.90 20.99
C LEU A 336 -14.00 -23.43 20.64
N VAL A 337 -13.42 -23.15 19.48
CA VAL A 337 -13.35 -21.78 18.96
C VAL A 337 -14.72 -21.41 18.41
N LYS A 338 -15.22 -20.24 18.79
CA LYS A 338 -16.46 -19.64 18.29
C LYS A 338 -16.20 -18.27 17.71
N ALA A 339 -17.05 -17.86 16.79
CA ALA A 339 -17.08 -16.52 16.21
C ALA A 339 -18.51 -15.98 16.29
N VAL A 340 -18.68 -14.77 16.82
CA VAL A 340 -19.98 -14.11 16.99
C VAL A 340 -19.90 -12.69 16.44
N ILE A 341 -20.95 -12.23 15.75
CA ILE A 341 -21.13 -10.82 15.41
C ILE A 341 -21.66 -10.14 16.66
N ASP A 342 -20.85 -9.28 17.29
CA ASP A 342 -21.24 -8.54 18.47
C ASP A 342 -22.12 -7.34 18.11
N ASN A 343 -21.80 -6.71 16.97
CA ASN A 343 -22.47 -5.52 16.50
C ASN A 343 -22.39 -5.43 14.96
N SER A 344 -23.35 -4.73 14.37
CA SER A 344 -23.29 -4.35 12.96
C SER A 344 -23.86 -2.94 12.78
N SER A 345 -23.11 -2.07 12.12
CA SER A 345 -23.54 -0.70 11.84
C SER A 345 -23.11 -0.28 10.44
N GLU A 346 -23.89 0.60 9.82
CA GLU A 346 -23.41 1.30 8.62
C GLU A 346 -22.12 2.04 8.96
N ARG A 347 -21.08 1.82 8.16
CA ARG A 347 -19.80 2.47 8.38
C ARG A 347 -19.94 3.93 7.98
N VAL A 348 -19.96 4.80 8.99
CA VAL A 348 -19.94 6.24 8.77
C VAL A 348 -18.52 6.64 8.40
N VAL A 349 -18.38 7.28 7.25
CA VAL A 349 -17.11 7.86 6.82
C VAL A 349 -17.15 9.36 7.14
N GLU A 350 -16.41 9.75 8.17
CA GLU A 350 -16.20 11.17 8.47
C GLU A 350 -15.09 11.72 7.58
N TYR A 351 -15.42 12.79 6.85
CA TYR A 351 -14.51 13.46 5.92
C TYR A 351 -13.57 14.37 6.70
N ASP A 352 -12.34 13.91 6.99
CA ASP A 352 -11.27 14.78 7.48
C ASP A 352 -10.41 15.29 6.33
N LEU A 353 -10.54 16.59 6.03
CA LEU A 353 -9.81 17.31 4.98
C LEU A 353 -8.43 17.82 5.45
N GLY A 354 -8.05 17.57 6.70
CA GLY A 354 -6.70 17.87 7.20
C GLY A 354 -5.64 16.98 6.55
N SER A 355 -4.36 17.37 6.65
CA SER A 355 -3.27 16.48 6.21
C SER A 355 -3.34 15.18 7.02
N GLN A 356 -3.65 14.06 6.37
CA GLN A 356 -3.72 12.75 7.01
C GLN A 356 -2.36 12.06 7.09
N LEU A 357 -1.37 12.58 6.37
CA LEU A 357 -0.08 11.96 6.20
C LEU A 357 1.00 12.72 6.99
N GLU A 358 1.78 11.98 7.76
CA GLU A 358 3.07 12.41 8.28
C GLU A 358 4.14 12.15 7.21
N LEU A 359 5.24 12.89 7.28
CA LEU A 359 6.39 12.71 6.39
C LEU A 359 6.13 13.03 4.91
N GLU A 360 5.07 13.76 4.55
CA GLU A 360 4.81 14.24 3.18
C GLU A 360 5.45 15.59 2.87
#